data_AF-A0AAD7NL92-F1
#
_entry.id   AF-A0AAD7NL92-F1
#
_cell.length_a   1.000
_cell.length_b   1.000
_cell.length_c   1.000
_cell.angle_alpha   90.00
_cell.angle_beta   90.00
_cell.angle_gamma   90.00
#
_symmetry.space_group_name_H-M   'P 1'
#
loop_
_entity.id
_entity.type
_entity.pdbx_description
1 polymer ?
#
loop_
_entity_poly.entity_id
_entity_poly.type
_entity_poly.pdbx_seq_one_letter_code
_entity_poly.pdbx_strand_id
1 'polypeptide(L)'
;MSRALPPLPPHPEDAPWSPNVYHAYQIMSDTFRHASGVLLQDADAKRLQFHAENTIDQLLPILKAFEDHAADENIPLPWVYSCTEAVGELIVNLCQAQETAIAKEDSNIVFVEPVTVLRTGKRGRPRKFPGSTLGCQPSHAEEVLERSGGIF
;
A
#
# COMPACT_ATOMS: atom_id res chain seq x y z
N MET A 1 0.06 -16.62 -5.40
CA MET A 1 0.10 -16.73 -3.92
C MET A 1 1.52 -17.10 -3.58
N SER A 2 2.26 -16.20 -2.93
CA SER A 2 3.68 -16.42 -2.62
C SER A 2 3.86 -17.69 -1.79
N ARG A 3 4.82 -18.53 -2.20
CA ARG A 3 5.22 -19.71 -1.41
C ARG A 3 5.69 -19.28 -0.01
N ALA A 4 5.37 -20.07 1.01
CA ALA A 4 5.84 -19.79 2.36
C ALA A 4 7.37 -19.96 2.47
N LEU A 5 8.01 -19.15 3.31
CA LEU A 5 9.41 -19.31 3.64
C LEU A 5 9.64 -20.69 4.31
N PRO A 6 10.62 -21.49 3.85
CA PRO A 6 10.92 -22.78 4.46
C PRO A 6 11.31 -22.65 5.94
N PRO A 7 10.87 -23.57 6.82
CA PRO A 7 11.34 -23.60 8.21
C PRO A 7 12.84 -23.89 8.27
N LEU A 8 13.51 -23.42 9.33
CA LEU A 8 14.91 -23.76 9.59
C LEU A 8 15.07 -25.29 9.67
N PRO A 9 16.04 -25.89 8.96
CA PRO A 9 16.18 -27.34 8.91
C PRO A 9 16.63 -27.89 10.27
N PRO A 10 16.31 -29.17 10.57
CA PRO A 10 16.85 -29.83 11.74
C PRO A 10 18.38 -29.89 11.63
N HIS A 11 19.06 -29.65 12.75
CA HIS A 11 20.52 -29.68 12.78
C HIS A 11 21.03 -31.13 12.62
N PRO A 12 22.11 -31.37 11.85
CA PRO A 12 22.59 -32.72 11.54
C PRO A 12 23.24 -33.49 12.71
N GLU A 13 23.78 -32.82 13.74
CA GLU A 13 24.65 -33.46 14.75
C GLU A 13 24.26 -33.21 16.23
N ASP A 14 22.97 -33.13 16.57
CA ASP A 14 22.45 -32.86 17.94
C ASP A 14 22.90 -31.53 18.60
N ALA A 15 23.81 -30.78 17.97
CA ALA A 15 24.17 -29.43 18.39
C ALA A 15 23.10 -28.39 17.95
N PRO A 16 22.88 -27.31 18.72
CA PRO A 16 22.02 -26.23 18.26
C PRO A 16 22.74 -25.37 17.21
N TRP A 17 21.99 -24.80 16.25
CA TRP A 17 22.51 -23.76 15.36
C TRP A 17 23.15 -22.62 16.14
N SER A 18 24.15 -21.97 15.55
CA SER A 18 24.74 -20.80 16.17
C SER A 18 23.69 -19.70 16.41
N PRO A 19 23.84 -18.85 17.44
CA PRO A 19 22.93 -17.73 17.68
C PRO A 19 22.78 -16.81 16.46
N ASN A 20 23.83 -16.70 15.65
CA ASN A 20 23.83 -15.91 14.42
C ASN A 20 22.86 -16.47 13.38
N VAL A 21 22.86 -17.80 13.17
CA VAL A 21 21.94 -18.45 12.23
C VAL A 21 20.49 -18.28 12.69
N TYR A 22 20.20 -18.49 13.98
CA TYR A 22 18.85 -18.27 14.51
C TYR A 22 18.39 -16.83 14.35
N HIS A 23 19.25 -15.87 14.70
CA HIS A 23 18.91 -14.46 14.61
C HIS A 23 18.69 -14.01 13.16
N ALA A 24 19.57 -14.41 12.24
CA ALA A 24 19.42 -14.13 10.81
C ALA A 24 18.14 -14.74 10.23
N TYR A 25 17.83 -16.00 10.59
CA TYR A 25 16.59 -16.64 10.17
C TYR A 25 15.36 -15.94 10.73
N GLN A 26 15.40 -15.47 11.99
CA GLN A 26 14.30 -14.72 12.58
C GLN A 26 14.05 -13.41 11.83
N ILE A 27 15.10 -12.61 11.55
CA ILE A 27 15.00 -11.38 10.76
C ILE A 27 14.39 -11.69 9.38
N MET A 28 14.88 -12.76 8.73
CA MET A 28 14.39 -13.19 7.43
C MET A 28 12.89 -13.55 7.49
N SER A 29 12.48 -14.34 8.48
CA SER A 29 11.09 -14.78 8.67
C SER A 29 10.15 -13.61 8.97
N ASP A 30 10.57 -12.69 9.85
CA ASP A 30 9.77 -11.52 10.23
C ASP A 30 9.60 -10.57 9.04
N THR A 31 10.67 -10.31 8.30
CA THR A 31 10.65 -9.45 7.10
C THR A 31 9.79 -10.08 6.01
N PHE A 32 9.96 -11.37 5.74
CA PHE A 32 9.16 -12.12 4.77
C PHE A 32 7.67 -12.08 5.11
N ARG A 33 7.32 -12.33 6.38
CA ARG A 33 5.95 -12.30 6.87
C ARG A 33 5.35 -10.90 6.76
N HIS A 34 6.11 -9.87 7.11
CA HIS A 34 5.64 -8.48 7.02
C HIS A 34 5.35 -8.09 5.57
N ALA A 35 6.29 -8.32 4.66
CA ALA A 35 6.12 -8.06 3.24
C ALA A 35 4.98 -8.88 2.60
N SER A 36 4.84 -10.15 2.99
CA SER A 36 3.69 -10.98 2.57
C SER A 36 2.36 -10.43 3.11
N GLY A 37 2.34 -9.88 4.32
CA GLY A 37 1.16 -9.24 4.89
C GLY A 37 0.74 -7.99 4.14
N VAL A 38 1.69 -7.23 3.61
CA VAL A 38 1.42 -6.03 2.78
C VAL A 38 0.71 -6.43 1.48
N LEU A 39 1.07 -7.55 0.85
CA LEU A 39 0.39 -8.05 -0.35
C LEU A 39 -1.10 -8.36 -0.14
N LEU A 40 -1.50 -8.66 1.10
CA LEU A 40 -2.89 -8.94 1.44
C LEU A 40 -3.69 -7.68 1.77
N GLN A 41 -3.04 -6.54 1.90
CA GLN A 41 -3.66 -5.25 2.18
C GLN A 41 -3.88 -4.47 0.88
N ASP A 42 -4.92 -3.64 0.80
CA ASP A 42 -5.05 -2.64 -0.27
C ASP A 42 -4.03 -1.53 0.01
N ALA A 43 -2.83 -1.69 -0.55
CA ALA A 43 -1.71 -0.78 -0.41
C ALA A 43 -1.51 0.02 -1.70
N ASP A 44 -1.11 1.29 -1.57
CA ASP A 44 -0.76 2.13 -2.71
C ASP A 44 0.58 1.71 -3.35
N ALA A 45 0.79 2.15 -4.60
CA ALA A 45 1.96 1.75 -5.38
C ALA A 45 3.30 2.11 -4.71
N LYS A 46 3.40 3.28 -4.06
CA LYS A 46 4.65 3.72 -3.42
C LYS A 46 4.98 2.87 -2.19
N ARG A 47 3.95 2.51 -1.42
CA ARG A 47 4.13 1.61 -0.28
C ARG A 47 4.60 0.22 -0.73
N LEU A 48 4.01 -0.32 -1.80
CA LEU A 48 4.43 -1.61 -2.37
C LEU A 48 5.89 -1.56 -2.86
N GLN A 49 6.28 -0.47 -3.54
CA GLN A 49 7.66 -0.25 -3.97
C GLN A 49 8.63 -0.25 -2.80
N PHE A 50 8.33 0.54 -1.76
CA PHE A 50 9.17 0.63 -0.56
C PHE A 50 9.36 -0.74 0.10
N HIS A 51 8.30 -1.55 0.19
CA HIS A 51 8.41 -2.89 0.75
C HIS A 51 9.19 -3.85 -0.14
N ALA A 52 9.12 -3.74 -1.46
CA ALA A 52 9.95 -4.52 -2.37
C ALA A 52 11.44 -4.20 -2.19
N GLU A 53 11.81 -2.92 -2.22
CA GLU A 53 13.19 -2.43 -2.02
C GLU A 53 13.73 -2.83 -0.64
N ASN A 54 12.97 -2.58 0.43
CA ASN A 54 13.37 -2.97 1.77
C ASN A 54 13.52 -4.49 1.92
N THR A 55 12.70 -5.30 1.25
CA THR A 55 12.84 -6.77 1.27
C THR A 55 14.14 -7.19 0.60
N ILE A 56 14.50 -6.59 -0.53
CA ILE A 56 15.77 -6.83 -1.22
C ILE A 56 16.96 -6.48 -0.31
N ASP A 57 16.96 -5.27 0.25
CA ASP A 57 18.07 -4.75 1.05
C ASP A 57 18.30 -5.54 2.34
N GLN A 58 17.23 -6.05 2.95
CA GLN A 58 17.33 -6.83 4.20
C GLN A 58 17.66 -8.30 3.94
N LEU A 59 17.02 -8.92 2.94
CA LEU A 59 17.07 -10.38 2.79
C LEU A 59 18.23 -10.87 1.94
N LEU A 60 18.64 -10.13 0.89
CA LEU A 60 19.72 -10.59 0.03
C LEU A 60 21.06 -10.72 0.76
N PRO A 61 21.48 -9.77 1.63
CA PRO A 61 22.71 -9.94 2.39
C PRO A 61 22.68 -11.15 3.33
N ILE A 62 21.53 -11.43 3.95
CA ILE A 62 21.35 -12.59 4.83
C ILE A 62 21.46 -13.90 4.05
N LEU A 63 20.75 -14.00 2.92
CA LEU A 63 20.82 -15.18 2.05
C LEU A 63 22.24 -15.39 1.52
N LYS A 64 22.94 -14.31 1.19
CA LYS A 64 24.34 -14.37 0.76
C LYS A 64 25.25 -14.86 1.89
N ALA A 65 25.07 -14.36 3.10
CA ALA A 65 25.82 -14.82 4.26
C ALA A 65 25.56 -16.31 4.56
N PHE A 66 24.32 -16.79 4.42
CA PHE A 66 24.02 -18.23 4.55
C PHE A 66 24.69 -19.07 3.47
N GLU A 67 24.75 -18.59 2.23
CA GLU A 67 25.47 -19.27 1.15
C GLU A 67 26.99 -19.33 1.44
N ASP A 68 27.58 -18.21 1.85
CA ASP A 68 29.03 -18.10 2.10
C ASP A 68 29.50 -18.94 3.30
N HIS A 69 28.67 -19.05 4.33
CA HIS A 69 28.96 -19.81 5.55
C HIS A 69 28.28 -21.17 5.63
N ALA A 70 27.73 -21.66 4.51
CA ALA A 70 26.98 -22.91 4.49
C ALA A 70 27.80 -24.11 4.97
N ALA A 71 29.07 -24.18 4.58
CA ALA A 71 29.98 -25.26 4.98
C ALA A 71 30.39 -25.15 6.46
N ASP A 72 30.68 -23.94 6.93
CA ASP A 72 31.15 -23.70 8.30
C ASP A 72 30.07 -24.01 9.34
N GLU A 73 28.83 -23.64 9.03
CA GLU A 73 27.69 -23.82 9.93
C GLU A 73 26.92 -25.12 9.64
N ASN A 74 27.31 -25.91 8.63
CA ASN A 74 26.59 -27.10 8.15
C ASN A 74 25.15 -26.81 7.65
N ILE A 75 24.93 -25.63 7.06
CA ILE A 75 23.64 -25.24 6.48
C ILE A 75 23.46 -25.95 5.13
N PRO A 76 22.35 -26.69 4.90
CA PRO A 76 22.10 -27.31 3.62
C PRO A 76 21.89 -26.27 2.50
N LEU A 77 22.78 -26.23 1.51
CA LEU A 77 22.64 -25.33 0.35
C LEU A 77 21.27 -25.44 -0.37
N PRO A 78 20.67 -26.64 -0.55
CA PRO A 78 19.33 -26.74 -1.15
C PRO A 78 18.24 -26.01 -0.36
N TRP A 79 18.40 -25.92 0.97
CA TRP A 79 17.48 -25.14 1.82
C TRP A 79 17.68 -23.64 1.59
N VAL A 80 18.92 -23.16 1.51
CA VAL A 80 19.22 -21.75 1.19
C VAL A 80 18.61 -21.37 -0.17
N TYR A 81 18.75 -22.21 -1.18
CA TYR A 81 18.13 -21.98 -2.49
C TYR A 81 16.60 -21.94 -2.42
N SER A 82 15.98 -22.82 -1.62
CA SER A 82 14.53 -22.78 -1.40
C SER A 82 14.07 -21.48 -0.75
N CYS A 83 14.86 -20.94 0.19
CA CYS A 83 14.61 -19.63 0.79
C CYS A 83 14.75 -18.51 -0.26
N THR A 84 15.81 -18.55 -1.08
CA THR A 84 16.04 -17.59 -2.16
C THR A 84 14.88 -17.59 -3.18
N GLU A 85 14.40 -18.77 -3.58
CA GLU A 85 13.23 -18.90 -4.46
C GLU A 85 11.98 -18.25 -3.85
N ALA A 86 11.68 -18.55 -2.57
CA ALA A 86 10.51 -17.99 -1.90
C ALA A 86 10.60 -16.46 -1.79
N VAL A 87 11.78 -15.92 -1.45
CA VAL A 87 12.03 -14.48 -1.38
C VAL A 87 11.91 -13.83 -2.76
N GLY A 88 12.48 -14.45 -3.80
CA GLY A 88 12.39 -13.96 -5.18
C GLY A 88 10.93 -13.91 -5.66
N GLU A 89 10.14 -14.94 -5.37
CA GLU A 89 8.72 -14.97 -5.70
C GLU A 89 7.94 -13.86 -4.96
N LEU A 90 8.25 -13.63 -3.68
CA LEU A 90 7.63 -12.54 -2.91
C LEU A 90 7.93 -11.16 -3.53
N ILE A 91 9.17 -10.91 -3.92
CA ILE A 91 9.57 -9.64 -4.57
C ILE A 91 8.82 -9.46 -5.89
N VAL A 92 8.76 -10.50 -6.73
CA VAL A 92 8.01 -10.48 -8.00
C VAL A 92 6.53 -10.15 -7.76
N ASN A 93 5.91 -10.77 -6.76
CA ASN A 93 4.51 -10.49 -6.42
C ASN A 93 4.31 -9.04 -5.95
N LEU A 94 5.24 -8.47 -5.17
CA LEU A 94 5.18 -7.05 -4.75
C LEU A 94 5.27 -6.10 -5.94
N CYS A 95 6.18 -6.36 -6.89
CA CYS A 95 6.31 -5.55 -8.10
C CYS A 95 5.06 -5.64 -8.99
N GLN A 96 4.48 -6.84 -9.17
CA GLN A 96 3.24 -7.01 -9.94
C GLN A 96 2.05 -6.31 -9.27
N ALA A 97 1.94 -6.40 -7.95
CA ALA A 97 0.92 -5.68 -7.20
C ALA A 97 1.09 -4.16 -7.34
N GLN A 98 2.32 -3.66 -7.31
CA GLN A 98 2.64 -2.25 -7.54
C GLN A 98 2.19 -1.80 -8.93
N GLU A 99 2.55 -2.53 -9.98
CA GLU A 99 2.14 -2.22 -11.37
C GLU A 99 0.61 -2.15 -11.50
N THR A 100 -0.09 -3.09 -10.86
CA THR A 100 -1.55 -3.13 -10.83
C THR A 100 -2.14 -1.92 -10.09
N ALA A 101 -1.52 -1.51 -8.98
CA ALA A 101 -1.94 -0.32 -8.22
C ALA A 101 -1.76 0.97 -9.03
N ILE A 102 -0.64 1.13 -9.75
CA ILE A 102 -0.39 2.27 -10.65
C ILE A 102 -1.49 2.35 -11.72
N ALA A 103 -1.79 1.23 -12.39
CA ALA A 103 -2.82 1.19 -13.42
C ALA A 103 -4.22 1.58 -12.89
N LYS A 104 -4.53 1.21 -11.63
CA LYS A 104 -5.78 1.57 -10.95
C LYS A 104 -5.83 3.07 -10.62
N GLU A 105 -4.72 3.67 -10.19
CA GLU A 105 -4.64 5.11 -9.91
C GLU A 105 -4.87 5.94 -11.18
N ASP A 106 -4.23 5.59 -12.28
CA ASP A 106 -4.36 6.30 -13.57
C ASP A 106 -5.79 6.25 -14.11
N SER A 107 -6.51 5.14 -13.90
CA SER A 107 -7.90 5.00 -14.33
C SER A 107 -8.90 5.90 -13.60
N ASN A 108 -8.55 6.41 -12.41
CA ASN A 108 -9.42 7.23 -11.57
C ASN A 108 -9.17 8.74 -11.72
N ILE A 109 -8.27 9.15 -12.60
CA ILE A 109 -8.02 10.57 -12.89
C ILE A 109 -9.12 11.11 -13.81
N VAL A 110 -10.15 11.70 -13.21
CA VAL A 110 -11.13 12.50 -13.95
C VAL A 110 -10.46 13.81 -14.35
N PHE A 111 -10.24 14.01 -15.64
CA PHE A 111 -9.82 15.31 -16.18
C PHE A 111 -10.93 16.33 -15.89
N VAL A 112 -10.71 17.17 -14.89
CA VAL A 112 -11.58 18.32 -14.64
C VAL A 112 -11.42 19.27 -15.82
N GLU A 113 -12.49 19.53 -16.55
CA GLU A 113 -12.47 20.52 -17.63
C GLU A 113 -11.93 21.85 -17.08
N PRO A 114 -10.89 22.44 -17.70
CA PRO A 114 -10.35 23.69 -17.22
C PRO A 114 -11.43 24.76 -17.29
N VAL A 115 -11.86 25.25 -16.11
CA VAL A 115 -12.78 26.38 -16.02
C VAL A 115 -12.08 27.58 -16.66
N THR A 116 -12.49 27.90 -17.88
CA THR A 116 -11.96 29.03 -18.61
C THR A 116 -12.56 30.28 -17.97
N VAL A 117 -11.81 30.96 -17.12
CA VAL A 117 -12.22 32.26 -16.57
C VAL A 117 -12.24 33.26 -17.70
N LEU A 118 -13.40 33.40 -18.34
CA LEU A 118 -13.69 34.44 -19.33
C LEU A 118 -13.67 35.79 -18.60
N ARG A 119 -12.50 36.44 -18.59
CA ARG A 119 -12.36 37.84 -18.16
C ARG A 119 -13.00 38.73 -19.21
N THR A 120 -14.32 38.86 -19.17
CA THR A 120 -15.06 39.78 -20.02
C THR A 120 -14.79 41.22 -19.57
N GLY A 121 -13.83 41.86 -20.23
CA GLY A 121 -13.96 43.25 -20.64
C GLY A 121 -13.54 44.36 -19.67
N LYS A 122 -12.63 45.19 -20.19
CA LYS A 122 -12.43 46.64 -19.93
C LYS A 122 -11.81 47.04 -18.59
N ARG A 123 -10.56 47.52 -18.67
CA ARG A 123 -9.91 48.35 -17.65
C ARG A 123 -10.85 49.51 -17.29
N GLY A 124 -11.33 49.54 -16.05
CA GLY A 124 -12.18 50.64 -15.60
C GLY A 124 -12.78 50.46 -14.22
N ARG A 125 -11.92 50.48 -13.19
CA ARG A 125 -12.26 50.82 -11.78
C ARG A 125 -13.17 49.82 -11.02
N PRO A 126 -12.75 49.28 -9.88
CA PRO A 126 -13.62 48.52 -8.99
C PRO A 126 -14.82 49.39 -8.53
N ARG A 127 -16.05 48.95 -8.79
CA ARG A 127 -17.24 49.59 -8.21
C ARG A 127 -17.38 49.11 -6.76
N LYS A 128 -17.29 50.06 -5.82
CA LYS A 128 -17.75 49.84 -4.44
C LYS A 128 -19.26 49.59 -4.48
N PHE A 129 -19.73 48.50 -3.89
CA PHE A 129 -21.14 48.29 -3.59
C PHE A 129 -21.46 48.96 -2.25
N PRO A 130 -22.27 50.03 -2.20
CA PRO A 130 -22.92 50.43 -0.96
C PRO A 130 -24.16 49.55 -0.76
N GLY A 131 -24.30 49.00 0.44
CA GLY A 131 -25.33 48.01 0.76
C GLY A 131 -26.73 48.54 1.01
N SER A 132 -27.60 47.57 1.31
CA SER A 132 -28.84 47.59 2.11
C SER A 132 -30.14 48.22 1.55
N THR A 133 -31.19 47.38 1.68
CA THR A 133 -32.59 47.69 2.07
C THR A 133 -33.57 48.32 1.08
N LEU A 134 -34.36 47.47 0.42
CA LEU A 134 -35.81 47.59 0.20
C LEU A 134 -36.32 46.13 0.08
N GLY A 135 -37.20 45.56 0.92
CA GLY A 135 -38.37 46.14 1.57
C GLY A 135 -39.61 45.91 0.69
N CYS A 136 -40.13 44.69 0.62
CA CYS A 136 -41.50 44.38 0.15
C CYS A 136 -41.95 43.00 0.70
N GLN A 137 -42.62 43.03 1.85
CA GLN A 137 -43.72 42.13 2.21
C GLN A 137 -45.03 42.93 1.99
N PRO A 138 -46.26 42.35 1.84
CA PRO A 138 -46.82 41.38 2.80
C PRO A 138 -47.92 40.37 2.34
N SER A 139 -48.24 39.45 3.27
CA SER A 139 -49.52 38.74 3.53
C SER A 139 -50.03 37.72 2.50
N HIS A 140 -50.64 36.56 2.82
CA HIS A 140 -51.67 36.19 3.82
C HIS A 140 -51.68 34.62 3.89
N ALA A 141 -51.50 33.98 5.06
CA ALA A 141 -52.50 33.21 5.85
C ALA A 141 -53.19 31.98 5.18
N GLU A 142 -52.96 30.78 5.75
CA GLU A 142 -53.83 29.59 5.99
C GLU A 142 -52.92 28.35 6.08
N GLU A 143 -52.59 27.80 7.25
CA GLU A 143 -53.42 27.01 8.20
C GLU A 143 -53.83 25.62 7.66
N VAL A 144 -53.14 24.59 8.19
CA VAL A 144 -53.62 23.25 8.61
C VAL A 144 -54.45 22.40 7.62
N LEU A 145 -53.93 21.21 7.26
CA LEU A 145 -54.59 19.94 7.63
C LEU A 145 -53.70 18.71 7.37
N GLU A 146 -53.68 17.83 8.35
CA GLU A 146 -53.19 16.46 8.34
C GLU A 146 -53.73 15.64 7.16
N ARG A 147 -52.95 14.63 6.71
CA ARG A 147 -53.49 13.29 6.49
C ARG A 147 -52.42 12.21 6.48
N SER A 148 -52.56 11.36 7.48
CA SER A 148 -51.90 10.09 7.73
C SER A 148 -52.25 9.01 6.69
N GLY A 149 -51.37 8.00 6.60
CA GLY A 149 -51.64 6.63 6.12
C GLY A 149 -51.28 6.39 4.65
N GLY A 150 -50.53 5.36 4.27
CA GLY A 150 -50.08 4.13 4.93
C GLY A 150 -50.01 3.02 3.87
N ILE A 151 -49.43 1.87 4.26
CA ILE A 151 -49.40 0.55 3.58
C ILE A 151 -48.36 0.48 2.42
N PHE A 152 -47.36 -0.41 2.37
CA PHE A 152 -47.11 -1.73 2.97
C PHE A 152 -45.77 -1.80 3.72
#